data_AF-A0A7V4X9B8-F1
#
_entry.id   AF-A0A7V4X9B8-F1
#
_cell.length_a   1.000
_cell.length_b   1.000
_cell.length_c   1.000
_cell.angle_alpha   90.00
_cell.angle_beta   90.00
_cell.angle_gamma   90.00
#
_symmetry.space_group_name_H-M   'P 1'
#
loop_
_entity.id
_entity.type
_entity.pdbx_description
1 polymer ?
#
loop_
_entity_poly.entity_id
_entity_poly.type
_entity_poly.pdbx_seq_one_letter_code
_entity_poly.pdbx_strand_id
1 'polypeptide(L)' 'MEKTLVIIKPDAVNRGLTGEIIKRFEQKGLAIVAIKMKHLNEEELNEHYA' A
#
# COMPACT_ATOMS: atom_id res chain seq x y z
N MET A 1 14.47 -0.17 -14.87
CA MET A 1 13.98 -0.66 -13.56
C MET A 1 12.66 0.02 -13.29
N GLU A 2 11.60 -0.74 -13.12
CA GLU A 2 10.25 -0.19 -12.95
C GLU A 2 9.87 -0.11 -11.47
N LYS A 3 8.98 0.82 -11.14
CA LYS A 3 8.41 0.98 -9.80
C LYS A 3 6.91 1.16 -9.93
N THR A 4 6.17 0.56 -9.01
CA THR A 4 4.72 0.71 -8.93
C THR A 4 4.31 1.04 -7.50
N LEU A 5 3.23 1.80 -7.35
CA LEU A 5 2.65 2.14 -6.05
C LEU A 5 1.59 1.09 -5.70
N VAL A 6 1.70 0.52 -4.50
CA VAL A 6 0.67 -0.35 -3.93
C VAL A 6 0.07 0.34 -2.72
N ILE A 7 -1.26 0.44 -2.69
CA ILE A 7 -2.00 1.03 -1.56
C ILE A 7 -2.75 -0.08 -0.84
N ILE A 8 -2.42 -0.28 0.43
CA ILE A 8 -3.17 -1.16 1.33
C ILE A 8 -4.27 -0.31 1.97
N LYS A 9 -5.52 -0.56 1.57
CA LYS A 9 -6.69 0.20 2.02
C LYS A 9 -6.99 -0.02 3.52
N PRO A 10 -7.71 0.90 4.19
CA PRO A 10 -7.98 0.83 5.63
C PRO A 10 -8.64 -0.48 6.08
N ASP A 11 -9.51 -1.07 5.26
CA ASP A 11 -10.17 -2.34 5.55
C ASP A 11 -9.16 -3.50 5.69
N ALA A 12 -8.15 -3.56 4.82
CA ALA A 12 -7.11 -4.59 4.88
C ALA A 12 -6.18 -4.38 6.09
N VAL A 13 -5.87 -3.12 6.42
CA VAL A 13 -5.09 -2.78 7.62
C VAL A 13 -5.85 -3.18 8.89
N ASN A 14 -7.13 -2.81 9.00
CA ASN A 14 -7.98 -3.12 10.14
C ASN A 14 -8.17 -4.64 10.35
N ARG A 15 -8.12 -5.41 9.27
CA ARG A 15 -8.16 -6.89 9.29
C ARG A 15 -6.80 -7.54 9.57
N GLY A 16 -5.74 -6.76 9.78
CA GLY A 16 -4.39 -7.27 10.03
C GLY A 16 -3.72 -7.93 8.83
N LEU A 17 -4.17 -7.63 7.60
CA LEU A 17 -3.69 -8.30 6.37
C LEU A 17 -2.39 -7.71 5.81
N THR A 18 -1.88 -6.60 6.36
CA THR A 18 -0.69 -5.89 5.87
C THR A 18 0.52 -6.81 5.68
N GLY A 19 0.84 -7.64 6.68
CA GLY A 19 1.98 -8.55 6.62
C GLY A 19 1.83 -9.63 5.54
N GLU A 20 0.64 -10.21 5.40
CA GLU A 20 0.35 -11.22 4.38
C GLU A 20 0.44 -10.63 2.96
N ILE A 21 -0.01 -9.39 2.79
CA ILE A 21 0.10 -8.67 1.51
C ILE A 21 1.57 -8.41 1.16
N ILE A 22 2.36 -7.88 2.09
CA ILE A 22 3.81 -7.64 1.88
C ILE A 22 4.51 -8.95 1.50
N LYS A 23 4.28 -10.02 2.28
CA LYS A 23 4.83 -11.34 2.04
C LYS A 23 4.52 -11.85 0.62
N ARG A 24 3.31 -11.66 0.12
CA ARG A 24 2.95 -12.04 -1.25
C ARG A 24 3.75 -11.29 -2.32
N PHE A 25 4.05 -10.01 -2.13
CA PHE A 25 4.88 -9.26 -3.07
C PHE A 25 6.32 -9.73 -3.04
N GLU A 26 6.89 -9.93 -1.86
CA GLU A 26 8.26 -10.45 -1.69
C GLU A 26 8.41 -11.86 -2.27
N GLN A 27 7.44 -12.75 -2.06
CA GLN A 27 7.43 -14.11 -2.62
C GLN A 27 7.37 -14.13 -4.15
N LYS A 28 6.85 -13.07 -4.79
CA LYS A 28 6.89 -12.90 -6.25
C LYS A 28 8.20 -12.30 -6.75
N GLY A 29 9.18 -12.06 -5.87
CA GLY A 29 10.47 -11.48 -6.20
C GLY A 29 10.45 -9.96 -6.34
N LEU A 30 9.37 -9.29 -5.90
CA LEU A 30 9.31 -7.83 -5.92
C LEU A 30 9.98 -7.27 -4.67
N ALA A 31 10.85 -6.29 -4.86
CA ALA A 31 11.52 -5.60 -3.76
C ALA A 31 10.66 -4.43 -3.27
N ILE A 32 10.42 -4.38 -1.96
CA ILE A 32 9.78 -3.21 -1.33
C ILE A 32 10.85 -2.14 -1.09
N VAL A 33 10.84 -1.09 -1.91
CA VAL A 33 11.86 -0.02 -1.86
C VAL A 33 11.50 1.13 -0.92
N ALA A 34 10.22 1.25 -0.52
CA ALA A 34 9.73 2.25 0.42
C ALA A 34 8.38 1.82 1.00
N ILE A 35 8.11 2.18 2.27
CA ILE A 35 6.81 2.01 2.94
C ILE A 35 6.49 3.29 3.70
N LYS A 36 5.22 3.72 3.67
CA LYS A 36 4.70 4.80 4.51
C LYS A 36 3.27 4.49 4.92
N MET A 37 2.99 4.56 6.23
CA MET A 37 1.63 4.56 6.76
C MET A 37 1.16 6.00 6.91
N LYS A 38 -0.04 6.31 6.40
CA LYS A 38 -0.62 7.65 6.45
C LYS A 38 -2.13 7.55 6.58
N HIS A 39 -2.70 8.36 7.47
CA HIS A 39 -4.13 8.67 7.43
C HIS A 39 -4.32 9.82 6.44
N LEU A 40 -5.04 9.56 5.36
CA LEU A 40 -5.34 10.57 4.34
C LEU A 40 -6.57 11.37 4.76
N ASN A 41 -6.54 12.69 4.54
CA ASN A 41 -7.72 13.53 4.65
C ASN A 41 -8.54 13.51 3.35
N GLU A 42 -9.73 14.13 3.34
CA GLU A 42 -10.62 14.12 2.17
C GLU A 42 -10.01 14.82 0.94
N GLU A 43 -9.28 15.91 1.14
CA GLU A 43 -8.61 16.65 0.07
C GLU A 43 -7.58 15.78 -0.65
N GLU A 44 -6.71 15.11 0.11
CA GLU A 44 -5.69 14.18 -0.42
C GLU A 44 -6.32 12.97 -1.14
N LEU A 45 -7.47 12.48 -0.66
CA LEU A 45 -8.20 11.40 -1.32
C LEU A 45 -8.81 11.85 -2.65
N ASN A 46 -9.38 13.06 -2.69
CA ASN A 46 -9.96 13.62 -3.91
C ASN A 46 -8.89 13.84 -4.97
N GLU A 47 -7.73 14.40 -4.61
CA GLU A 47 -6.59 14.53 -5.53
C GLU A 47 -6.08 13.19 -6.05
N HIS A 48 -6.06 12.15 -5.21
CA HIS A 48 -5.54 10.84 -5.59
C HIS A 48 -6.42 10.10 -6.63
N TYR A 49 -7.72 10.40 -6.68
CA TYR A 49 -8.70 9.75 -7.55
C TYR A 49 -9.27 10.66 -8.67
N ALA A 50 -8.84 11.92 -8.74
CA ALA A 50 -9.16 12.84 -9.84
C ALA A 50 -8.46 12.44 -11.15
#